data_AF-A0A1I5YU04-F1
#
_entry.id   AF-A0A1I5YU04-F1
#
_cell.length_a   1.000
_cell.length_b   1.000
_cell.length_c   1.000
_cell.angle_alpha   90.00
_cell.angle_beta   90.00
_cell.angle_gamma   90.00
#
_symmetry.space_group_name_H-M   'P 1'
#
loop_
_entity.id
_entity.type
_entity.pdbx_description
1 polymer ?
#
loop_
_entity_poly.entity_id
_entity_poly.type
_entity_poly.pdbx_seq_one_letter_code
_entity_poly.pdbx_strand_id
1 'polypeptide(L)'
;MKLKEAFVLLFPAVLACTSCSRDNENIDCIKEQILVKIEHTRHADNKNAIDFSINYTGSKTITSVNWNFGDGTSLSGDSISVTHIYADTGLFITKASVNVVEDGASCTLTPDKKVRIK
;
A
#
# COMPACT_ATOMS: atom_id res chain seq x y z
N MET A 1 -20.31 69.71 21.85
CA MET A 1 -18.94 69.18 21.69
C MET A 1 -19.03 67.96 20.75
N LYS A 2 -18.12 67.92 19.78
CA LYS A 2 -18.02 67.05 18.57
C LYS A 2 -18.31 65.55 18.81
N LEU A 3 -19.16 64.89 18.01
CA LEU A 3 -18.92 64.19 16.72
C LEU A 3 -17.96 62.97 16.81
N LYS A 4 -18.50 61.75 16.61
CA LYS A 4 -18.06 60.68 15.67
C LYS A 4 -18.66 59.33 16.08
N GLU A 5 -19.57 58.72 15.33
CA GLU A 5 -19.41 57.87 14.12
C GLU A 5 -19.72 56.41 14.46
N ALA A 6 -20.42 55.75 13.54
CA ALA A 6 -21.01 54.42 13.66
C ALA A 6 -20.02 53.31 13.28
N PHE A 7 -20.29 52.07 13.72
CA PHE A 7 -20.01 50.91 12.88
C PHE A 7 -20.98 49.76 13.19
N VAL A 8 -21.90 49.56 12.26
CA VAL A 8 -22.69 48.34 12.09
C VAL A 8 -21.73 47.25 11.61
N LEU A 9 -21.66 46.11 12.30
CA LEU A 9 -21.33 44.84 11.65
C LEU A 9 -22.27 43.74 12.14
N LEU A 10 -23.27 43.52 11.29
CA LEU A 10 -23.89 42.23 11.04
C LEU A 10 -22.76 41.21 10.76
N PHE A 11 -22.66 40.13 11.52
CA PHE A 11 -21.94 38.94 11.08
C PHE A 11 -22.87 37.72 11.20
N PRO A 12 -23.68 37.47 10.16
CA PRO A 12 -24.34 36.18 10.01
C PRO A 12 -23.32 35.23 9.40
N ALA A 13 -22.72 34.38 10.23
CA ALA A 13 -22.05 33.19 9.74
C ALA A 13 -22.14 32.13 10.83
N VAL A 14 -23.36 31.60 11.02
CA VAL A 14 -23.49 30.20 11.42
C VAL A 14 -22.89 29.41 10.28
N LEU A 15 -21.58 29.20 10.36
CA LEU A 15 -20.85 28.27 9.53
C LEU A 15 -21.41 26.90 9.93
N ALA A 16 -22.46 26.48 9.24
CA ALA A 16 -22.87 25.09 9.24
C ALA A 16 -21.59 24.30 8.96
N CYS A 17 -21.29 23.35 9.84
CA CYS A 17 -20.14 22.47 9.74
C CYS A 17 -20.33 21.64 8.46
N THR A 18 -19.94 22.20 7.30
CA THR A 18 -20.00 21.51 6.02
C THR A 18 -18.91 20.48 6.06
N SER A 19 -19.32 19.25 6.39
CA SER A 19 -18.54 18.02 6.21
C SER A 19 -17.27 17.93 7.06
N CYS A 20 -17.45 17.73 8.38
CA CYS A 20 -16.43 17.02 9.15
C CYS A 20 -16.50 15.52 8.81
N SER A 21 -15.81 15.12 7.75
CA SER A 21 -15.33 13.75 7.57
C SER A 21 -13.85 13.82 7.22
N ARG A 22 -13.03 14.21 8.20
CA ARG A 22 -11.65 13.72 8.23
C ARG A 22 -11.71 12.30 8.77
N ASP A 23 -12.18 11.40 7.92
CA ASP A 23 -12.05 9.98 8.21
C ASP A 23 -10.57 9.65 8.11
N ASN A 24 -10.01 9.24 9.25
CA ASN A 24 -8.63 8.87 9.46
C ASN A 24 -8.00 8.17 8.24
N GLU A 25 -7.10 8.86 7.52
CA GLU A 25 -6.40 8.36 6.32
C GLU A 25 -5.68 7.01 6.58
N ASN A 26 -5.42 6.68 7.85
CA ASN A 26 -4.78 5.43 8.24
C ASN A 26 -5.72 4.21 8.26
N ILE A 27 -7.04 4.37 8.45
CA ILE A 27 -7.98 3.24 8.48
C ILE A 27 -8.18 2.65 7.09
N ASP A 28 -8.14 3.51 6.06
CA ASP A 28 -8.42 3.11 4.69
C ASP A 28 -7.32 2.21 4.12
N CYS A 29 -6.04 2.56 4.35
CA CYS A 29 -4.91 1.71 3.95
C CYS A 29 -4.88 0.35 4.67
N ILE A 30 -5.34 0.27 5.92
CA ILE A 30 -5.36 -1.01 6.67
C ILE A 30 -6.40 -1.97 6.07
N LYS A 31 -7.54 -1.45 5.58
CA LYS A 31 -8.54 -2.27 4.88
C LYS A 31 -8.01 -2.82 3.57
N GLU A 32 -7.15 -2.09 2.87
CA GLU A 32 -6.51 -2.57 1.65
C GLU A 32 -5.53 -3.72 1.89
N GLN A 33 -4.99 -3.83 3.10
CA GLN A 33 -3.96 -4.80 3.44
C GLN A 33 -4.46 -6.25 3.36
N ILE A 34 -5.77 -6.49 3.53
CA ILE A 34 -6.38 -7.82 3.35
C ILE A 34 -6.70 -8.14 1.88
N LEU A 35 -6.76 -7.13 1.02
CA LEU A 35 -7.08 -7.25 -0.41
C LEU A 35 -5.86 -7.53 -1.27
N VAL A 36 -4.65 -7.49 -0.69
CA VAL A 36 -3.41 -7.81 -1.37
C VAL A 36 -2.85 -9.15 -0.87
N LYS A 37 -2.42 -9.99 -1.80
CA LYS A 37 -1.84 -11.31 -1.52
C LYS A 37 -0.64 -11.57 -2.40
N ILE A 38 0.36 -12.25 -1.83
CA ILE A 38 1.45 -12.83 -2.61
C ILE A 38 1.05 -14.25 -3.01
N GLU A 39 0.83 -14.44 -4.30
CA GLU A 39 0.74 -15.74 -4.93
C GLU A 39 2.13 -16.26 -5.27
N HIS A 40 2.26 -17.58 -5.33
CA HIS A 40 3.53 -18.22 -5.65
C HIS A 40 3.32 -19.57 -6.31
N THR A 41 4.20 -19.92 -7.24
CA THR A 41 4.31 -21.24 -7.85
C THR A 41 5.78 -21.67 -7.89
N ARG A 42 6.02 -22.98 -7.88
CA ARG A 42 7.37 -23.49 -8.15
C ARG A 42 7.67 -23.31 -9.63
N HIS A 43 8.87 -22.84 -9.93
CA HIS A 43 9.31 -22.75 -11.31
C HIS A 43 9.51 -24.15 -11.90
N ALA A 44 9.09 -24.36 -13.15
CA ALA A 44 9.11 -25.68 -13.77
C ALA A 44 10.53 -26.23 -13.95
N ASP A 45 11.47 -25.36 -14.33
CA ASP A 45 12.81 -25.78 -14.76
C ASP A 45 13.86 -25.70 -13.65
N ASN A 46 13.52 -25.08 -12.52
CA ASN A 46 14.46 -24.88 -11.41
C ASN A 46 13.78 -25.02 -10.06
N LYS A 47 14.14 -26.09 -9.33
CA LYS A 47 13.56 -26.41 -8.00
C LYS A 47 13.82 -25.35 -6.92
N ASN A 48 14.87 -24.54 -7.10
CA ASN A 48 15.25 -23.44 -6.21
C ASN A 48 14.56 -22.13 -6.61
N ALA A 49 13.88 -22.09 -7.76
CA ALA A 49 13.21 -20.90 -8.24
C ALA A 49 11.73 -20.91 -7.90
N ILE A 50 11.23 -19.76 -7.44
CA ILE A 50 9.83 -19.52 -7.15
C ILE A 50 9.38 -18.34 -7.99
N ASP A 51 8.27 -18.53 -8.70
CA ASP A 51 7.58 -17.45 -9.39
C ASP A 51 6.60 -16.82 -8.40
N PHE A 52 6.75 -15.53 -8.15
CA PHE A 52 5.90 -14.72 -7.29
C PHE A 52 5.04 -13.78 -8.12
N SER A 53 3.82 -13.53 -7.66
CA SER A 53 2.95 -12.49 -8.20
C SER A 53 2.14 -11.81 -7.11
N ILE A 54 1.82 -10.54 -7.33
CA ILE A 54 0.84 -9.81 -6.52
C ILE A 54 -0.56 -10.05 -7.10
N ASN A 55 -1.44 -10.61 -6.27
CA ASN A 55 -2.87 -10.58 -6.50
C ASN A 55 -3.47 -9.47 -5.64
N TYR A 56 -4.06 -8.46 -6.27
CA TYR A 56 -4.71 -7.35 -5.59
C TYR A 56 -6.14 -7.21 -6.09
N THR A 57 -7.09 -7.18 -5.15
CA THR A 57 -8.53 -7.14 -5.44
C THR A 57 -9.20 -5.85 -4.99
N GLY A 58 -8.43 -4.84 -4.58
CA GLY A 58 -8.97 -3.51 -4.24
C GLY A 58 -9.15 -2.62 -5.47
N SER A 59 -9.70 -1.42 -5.27
CA SER A 59 -9.99 -0.47 -6.35
C SER A 59 -8.81 0.42 -6.73
N LYS A 60 -7.76 0.48 -5.89
CA LYS A 60 -6.64 1.39 -6.06
C LYS A 60 -5.68 0.92 -7.15
N THR A 61 -4.85 1.82 -7.68
CA THR A 61 -3.88 1.46 -8.71
C THR A 61 -2.52 1.13 -8.08
N ILE A 62 -1.96 -0.04 -8.35
CA ILE A 62 -0.59 -0.37 -7.94
C ILE A 62 0.40 0.48 -8.74
N THR A 63 1.28 1.20 -8.05
CA THR A 63 2.30 2.04 -8.67
C THR A 63 3.71 1.48 -8.55
N SER A 64 3.99 0.66 -7.53
CA SER A 64 5.29 -0.03 -7.38
C SER A 64 5.21 -1.22 -6.44
N VAL A 65 6.12 -2.17 -6.62
CA VAL A 65 6.26 -3.37 -5.79
C VAL A 65 7.74 -3.61 -5.45
N ASN A 66 8.09 -3.51 -4.18
CA ASN A 66 9.43 -3.84 -3.69
C ASN A 66 9.42 -5.18 -2.97
N TRP A 67 10.19 -6.13 -3.47
CA TRP A 67 10.28 -7.50 -2.95
C TRP A 67 11.47 -7.66 -2.00
N ASN A 68 11.25 -8.36 -0.91
CA ASN A 68 12.27 -8.91 -0.04
C ASN A 68 12.03 -10.42 0.08
N PHE A 69 12.98 -11.24 -0.38
CA PHE A 69 12.76 -12.68 -0.49
C PHE A 69 13.03 -13.46 0.80
N GLY A 70 13.56 -12.78 1.83
CA GLY A 70 13.86 -13.36 3.13
C GLY A 70 15.20 -14.12 3.21
N ASP A 71 15.96 -14.17 2.11
CA ASP A 71 17.31 -14.76 2.01
C ASP A 71 18.43 -13.70 2.01
N GLY A 72 18.09 -12.44 2.27
CA GLY A 72 19.01 -11.29 2.19
C GLY A 72 19.00 -10.59 0.83
N THR A 73 18.31 -11.13 -0.18
CA THR A 73 18.14 -10.48 -1.48
C THR A 73 16.82 -9.71 -1.56
N SER A 74 16.80 -8.68 -2.40
CA SER A 74 15.65 -7.83 -2.65
C SER A 74 15.61 -7.36 -4.09
N LEU A 75 14.41 -7.06 -4.59
CA LEU A 75 14.21 -6.51 -5.92
C LEU A 75 13.26 -5.31 -5.83
N SER A 76 13.69 -4.16 -6.35
CA SER A 76 12.88 -2.96 -6.45
C SER A 76 12.38 -2.79 -7.89
N GLY A 77 11.11 -2.45 -8.07
CA GLY A 77 10.56 -2.08 -9.37
C GLY A 77 9.05 -2.04 -9.42
N ASP A 78 8.53 -1.93 -10.64
CA ASP A 78 7.08 -1.82 -10.90
C ASP A 78 6.46 -3.15 -11.33
N SER A 79 7.26 -4.22 -11.39
CA SER A 79 6.77 -5.54 -11.79
C SER A 79 6.01 -6.22 -10.66
N ILE A 80 4.73 -6.48 -10.90
CA ILE A 80 3.86 -7.25 -10.02
C ILE A 80 4.19 -8.75 -10.00
N SER A 81 4.98 -9.23 -10.97
CA SER A 81 5.38 -10.64 -11.09
C SER A 81 6.89 -10.76 -11.28
N VAL A 82 7.52 -11.66 -10.53
CA VAL A 82 8.98 -11.85 -10.52
C VAL A 82 9.34 -13.30 -10.27
N THR A 83 10.41 -13.79 -10.88
CA THR A 83 11.01 -15.10 -10.56
C THR A 83 12.24 -14.87 -9.71
N HIS A 84 12.31 -15.51 -8.54
CA HIS A 84 13.47 -15.45 -7.66
C HIS A 84 14.11 -16.82 -7.48
N ILE A 85 15.44 -16.89 -7.50
CA ILE A 85 16.22 -18.12 -7.34
C ILE A 85 16.91 -18.07 -5.98
N TYR A 86 16.54 -19.00 -5.09
CA TYR A 86 17.15 -19.12 -3.77
C TYR A 86 18.48 -19.87 -3.82
N ALA A 87 19.51 -19.30 -3.20
CA ALA A 87 20.83 -19.94 -3.10
C ALA A 87 20.81 -21.14 -2.14
N ASP A 88 20.05 -21.03 -1.03
CA ASP A 88 19.99 -22.02 0.03
C ASP A 88 18.62 -22.71 0.11
N THR A 89 18.62 -23.93 0.67
CA THR A 89 17.38 -24.62 1.05
C THR A 89 16.93 -24.17 2.44
N GLY A 90 15.62 -24.11 2.68
CA GLY A 90 15.12 -23.59 3.95
C GLY A 90 13.69 -23.08 3.90
N LEU A 91 13.29 -22.41 4.97
CA LEU A 91 12.03 -21.68 5.04
C LEU A 91 12.35 -20.18 4.93
N PHE A 92 11.77 -19.52 3.93
CA PHE A 92 11.93 -18.10 3.71
C PHE A 92 10.58 -17.39 3.82
N ILE A 93 10.61 -16.15 4.33
CA ILE A 93 9.44 -15.28 4.41
C ILE A 93 9.61 -14.18 3.38
N THR A 94 8.96 -14.34 2.23
CA THR A 94 8.91 -13.31 1.20
C THR A 94 7.96 -12.21 1.63
N LYS A 95 8.41 -10.96 1.59
CA LYS A 95 7.59 -9.78 1.86
C LYS A 95 7.57 -8.91 0.60
N ALA A 96 6.45 -8.27 0.33
CA ALA A 96 6.36 -7.23 -0.69
C ALA A 96 5.92 -5.93 -0.04
N SER A 97 6.45 -4.80 -0.50
CA SER A 97 5.94 -3.46 -0.22
C SER A 97 5.26 -2.96 -1.49
N VAL A 98 3.92 -3.00 -1.49
CA VAL A 98 3.06 -2.68 -2.63
C VAL A 98 2.50 -1.28 -2.40
N ASN A 99 2.89 -0.32 -3.23
CA ASN A 99 2.31 1.02 -3.18
C ASN A 99 1.11 1.09 -4.10
N VAL A 100 -0.01 1.57 -3.56
CA VAL A 100 -1.25 1.82 -4.31
C VAL A 100 -1.67 3.27 -4.19
N VAL A 101 -2.32 3.81 -5.21
CA VAL A 101 -2.77 5.20 -5.28
C VAL A 101 -4.22 5.29 -5.75
N GLU A 102 -4.99 6.20 -5.15
CA GLU A 102 -6.34 6.60 -5.55
C GLU A 102 -6.53 8.10 -5.23
N ASP A 103 -6.99 8.89 -6.21
CA ASP A 103 -7.24 10.33 -6.08
C ASP A 103 -6.11 11.15 -5.42
N GLY A 104 -4.86 10.75 -5.65
CA GLY A 104 -3.66 11.41 -5.11
C GLY A 104 -3.27 10.99 -3.69
N ALA A 105 -4.07 10.17 -3.01
CA ALA A 105 -3.70 9.50 -1.78
C ALA A 105 -2.92 8.21 -2.08
N SER A 106 -1.84 7.95 -1.35
CA SER A 106 -1.05 6.72 -1.48
C SER A 106 -1.12 5.86 -0.22
N CYS A 107 -1.16 4.55 -0.41
CA CYS A 107 -1.10 3.55 0.64
C CYS A 107 0.02 2.55 0.35
N THR A 108 0.73 2.13 1.40
CA THR A 108 1.72 1.05 1.30
C THR A 108 1.18 -0.21 1.99
N LEU A 109 1.02 -1.28 1.22
CA LEU A 109 0.55 -2.58 1.70
C LEU A 109 1.75 -3.53 1.83
N THR A 110 1.77 -4.35 2.88
CA THR A 110 2.93 -5.20 3.20
C THR A 110 2.54 -6.67 3.38
N PRO A 111 2.08 -7.37 2.32
CA PRO A 111 1.80 -8.79 2.41
C PRO A 111 3.08 -9.62 2.61
N ASP A 112 2.95 -10.77 3.25
CA ASP A 112 4.01 -11.76 3.38
C ASP A 112 3.56 -13.16 2.93
N LYS A 113 4.54 -13.97 2.51
CA LYS A 113 4.33 -15.35 2.12
C LYS A 113 5.52 -16.22 2.50
N LYS A 114 5.22 -17.25 3.28
CA LYS A 114 6.19 -18.30 3.62
C LYS A 114 6.33 -19.27 2.45
N VAL A 115 7.58 -19.51 2.03
CA VAL A 115 7.93 -20.51 1.02
C VAL A 115 9.00 -21.45 1.55
N ARG A 116 8.93 -22.73 1.18
CA ARG A 116 9.92 -23.73 1.56
C ARG A 116 10.68 -24.24 0.34
N ILE A 117 11.98 -24.05 0.34
CA ILE A 117 12.92 -24.58 -0.66
C ILE A 117 13.48 -25.91 -0.15
N LYS A 118 13.54 -26.91 -1.03
CA LYS A 118 13.94 -28.29 -0.71
C LYS A 118 14.88 -28.83 -1.78
#